data_AF-A0A971WN27-F1
#
_entry.id   AF-A0A971WN27-F1
#
_cell.length_a   1.000
_cell.length_b   1.000
_cell.length_c   1.000
_cell.angle_alpha   90.00
_cell.angle_beta   90.00
_cell.angle_gamma   90.00
#
_symmetry.space_group_name_H-M   'P 1'
#
loop_
_entity.id
_entity.type
_entity.pdbx_description
1 polymer ?
#
loop_
_entity_poly.entity_id
_entity_poly.type
_entity_poly.pdbx_seq_one_letter_code
_entity_poly.pdbx_strand_id
1 'polypeptide(L)' 'DFFGPTRVLEEEQGKGIGKVLLIRSLEGLRQLGYAYAIIGGVGPQSFYEKSVNAVCIADSDPGIYKDFLPHLDPNRRR' A
#
# COMPACT_ATOMS: atom_id res chain seq x y z
N ASP A 1 6.68 1.60 -10.90
CA ASP A 1 5.74 0.46 -10.81
C ASP A 1 4.94 0.54 -9.51
N PHE A 2 4.07 -0.44 -9.23
CA PHE A 2 3.19 -0.47 -8.06
C PHE A 2 3.75 -1.27 -6.87
N PHE A 3 3.39 -0.85 -5.66
CA PHE A 3 3.40 -1.66 -4.45
C PHE A 3 1.96 -1.82 -3.95
N GLY A 4 1.54 -3.06 -3.72
CA GLY A 4 0.25 -3.38 -3.10
C GLY A 4 -0.71 -4.21 -3.96
N PRO A 5 -1.92 -4.49 -3.44
CA PRO A 5 -2.32 -4.28 -2.04
C PRO A 5 -1.48 -5.14 -1.09
N THR A 6 -1.23 -4.66 0.13
CA THR A 6 -0.40 -5.38 1.11
C THR A 6 -1.10 -5.44 2.46
N ARG A 7 -1.03 -6.62 3.10
CA ARG A 7 -1.52 -6.86 4.46
C ARG A 7 -0.50 -7.71 5.22
N VAL A 8 -0.37 -7.44 6.51
CA VAL A 8 0.35 -8.29 7.46
C VAL A 8 -0.70 -9.04 8.29
N LEU A 9 -0.45 -10.32 8.57
CA LEU A 9 -1.28 -11.13 9.46
C LEU A 9 -1.55 -10.38 10.77
N GLU A 10 -2.77 -10.48 11.30
CA GLU A 10 -3.23 -9.62 12.39
C GLU A 10 -2.38 -9.80 13.65
N GLU A 11 -1.99 -11.02 13.95
CA GLU A 11 -1.09 -11.41 15.05
C GLU A 11 0.36 -10.91 14.89
N GLU A 12 0.72 -10.46 13.69
CA GLU A 12 2.04 -9.94 13.34
C GLU A 12 2.06 -8.41 13.15
N GLN A 13 0.91 -7.73 13.26
CA GLN A 13 0.84 -6.27 13.19
C GLN A 13 1.50 -5.61 14.41
N GLY A 14 1.93 -4.35 14.24
CA GLY A 14 2.66 -3.61 15.29
C GLY A 14 4.15 -3.97 15.42
N LYS A 15 4.61 -5.07 14.82
CA LYS A 15 6.02 -5.51 14.85
C LYS A 15 6.92 -4.85 13.78
N GLY A 16 6.39 -3.87 13.04
CA GLY A 16 7.13 -3.17 11.99
C GLY A 16 7.27 -3.91 10.65
N ILE A 17 6.74 -5.14 10.53
CA ILE A 17 6.85 -5.99 9.33
C ILE A 17 6.35 -5.27 8.08
N GLY A 18 5.19 -4.61 8.14
CA GLY A 18 4.64 -3.88 6.99
C GLY A 18 5.57 -2.77 6.48
N LYS A 19 6.28 -2.09 7.38
CA LYS A 19 7.25 -1.05 7.01
C LYS A 19 8.49 -1.65 6.35
N VAL A 20 8.97 -2.79 6.85
CA VAL A 20 10.09 -3.52 6.24
C VAL A 20 9.70 -3.96 4.83
N LEU A 21 8.53 -4.57 4.65
CA LEU A 21 8.03 -4.99 3.33
C LEU A 21 7.98 -3.80 2.36
N LEU A 22 7.39 -2.69 2.78
CA LEU A 22 7.33 -1.45 1.99
C LEU A 22 8.73 -0.98 1.55
N ILE A 23 9.67 -0.83 2.49
CA ILE A 23 11.02 -0.31 2.18
C ILE A 23 11.75 -1.25 1.23
N ARG A 24 11.71 -2.57 1.49
CA ARG A 24 12.37 -3.56 0.62
C ARG A 24 11.81 -3.55 -0.79
N SER A 25 10.50 -3.41 -0.95
CA SER A 25 9.88 -3.27 -2.27
C SER A 25 10.32 -1.99 -2.98
N LEU A 26 10.35 -0.85 -2.29
CA LEU A 26 10.83 0.42 -2.87
C LEU A 26 12.31 0.35 -3.26
N GLU A 27 13.15 -0.28 -2.45
CA GLU A 27 14.55 -0.55 -2.79
C GLU A 27 14.68 -1.41 -4.05
N GLY A 28 13.86 -2.46 -4.18
CA GLY A 28 13.81 -3.30 -5.38
C GLY A 28 13.39 -2.51 -6.62
N LEU A 29 12.35 -1.68 -6.52
CA LEU A 29 11.92 -0.81 -7.61
C LEU A 29 13.03 0.18 -8.01
N ARG A 30 13.73 0.75 -7.03
CA ARG A 30 14.89 1.62 -7.31
C ARG A 30 15.99 0.87 -8.06
N GLN A 31 16.29 -0.37 -7.66
CA GLN A 31 17.31 -1.20 -8.34
C GLN A 31 16.92 -1.56 -9.78
N LEU A 32 15.62 -1.68 -10.06
CA LEU A 32 15.08 -1.86 -11.41
C LEU A 32 15.03 -0.55 -12.24
N GLY A 33 15.47 0.58 -11.67
CA GLY A 33 15.53 1.87 -12.37
C GLY A 33 14.27 2.72 -12.25
N TYR A 34 13.30 2.36 -11.41
CA TYR A 34 12.13 3.20 -11.18
C TYR A 34 12.49 4.38 -10.26
N ALA A 35 12.23 5.60 -10.74
CA ALA A 35 12.43 6.82 -9.95
C ALA A 35 11.35 7.04 -8.88
N TYR A 36 10.17 6.45 -9.06
CA TYR A 36 9.04 6.53 -8.14
C TYR A 36 8.22 5.24 -8.15
N ALA A 37 7.42 5.06 -7.11
CA ALA A 37 6.48 3.97 -6.96
C ALA A 37 5.08 4.49 -6.66
N ILE A 38 4.06 3.76 -7.09
CA ILE A 38 2.66 4.02 -6.74
C ILE A 38 2.25 3.00 -5.68
N ILE A 39 1.66 3.45 -4.59
CA ILE A 39 1.09 2.56 -3.57
C ILE A 39 -0.41 2.48 -3.85
N GLY A 40 -0.92 1.31 -4.19
CA GLY A 40 -2.33 1.14 -4.53
C GLY A 40 -3.07 0.17 -3.61
N GLY A 41 -4.40 0.29 -3.57
CA GLY A 41 -5.22 -0.46 -2.62
C GLY A 41 -4.86 -0.10 -1.17
N VAL A 42 -4.70 1.20 -0.91
CA VAL A 42 -4.15 1.75 0.33
C VAL A 42 -5.11 1.49 1.49
N GLY A 43 -4.60 0.86 2.55
CA GLY A 43 -5.23 0.83 3.87
C GLY A 43 -5.10 2.19 4.58
N PRO A 44 -4.72 2.27 5.86
CA PRO A 44 -4.55 3.57 6.51
C PRO A 44 -3.45 4.40 5.82
N GLN A 45 -3.84 5.47 5.13
CA GLN A 45 -2.93 6.38 4.41
C GLN A 45 -1.77 6.89 5.29
N SER A 46 -2.08 7.23 6.55
CA SER A 46 -1.10 7.73 7.52
C SER A 46 0.08 6.78 7.79
N PHE A 47 -0.09 5.47 7.56
CA PHE A 47 1.01 4.51 7.65
C PHE A 47 2.08 4.81 6.59
N TYR A 48 1.67 5.10 5.35
CA TYR A 48 2.57 5.35 4.23
C TYR A 48 3.21 6.74 4.31
N GLU A 49 2.42 7.74 4.68
CA GLU A 49 2.90 9.10 4.95
C GLU A 49 4.04 9.08 5.98
N LYS A 50 3.81 8.44 7.14
CA LYS A 50 4.81 8.38 8.22
C LYS A 50 6.01 7.48 7.89
N SER A 51 5.83 6.49 7.03
CA SER A 51 6.88 5.51 6.73
C SER A 51 7.87 6.02 5.68
N VAL A 52 7.38 6.67 4.62
CA VAL A 52 8.18 7.04 3.45
C VAL A 52 7.83 8.42 2.87
N ASN A 53 7.09 9.25 3.60
CA ASN A 53 6.60 10.55 3.13
C ASN A 53 5.77 10.44 1.84
N ALA A 54 5.01 9.34 1.71
CA ALA A 54 4.09 9.18 0.59
C ALA A 54 3.06 10.31 0.59
N VAL A 55 2.69 10.79 -0.60
CA VAL A 55 1.64 11.79 -0.78
C VAL A 55 0.47 11.16 -1.51
N CYS A 56 -0.75 11.57 -1.15
CA CYS A 56 -1.93 11.11 -1.85
C CYS A 56 -1.99 11.67 -3.27
N ILE A 57 -2.36 10.81 -4.21
CA ILE A 57 -2.63 11.21 -5.59
C ILE A 57 -4.12 11.55 -5.65
N ALA A 58 -4.43 12.82 -5.97
CA ALA A 58 -5.82 13.26 -6.08
C ALA A 58 -6.57 12.45 -7.16
N ASP A 59 -7.84 12.18 -6.89
CA ASP A 59 -8.76 11.49 -7.81
C ASP A 59 -8.28 10.10 -8.29
N SER A 60 -7.46 9.41 -7.48
CA SER A 60 -6.93 8.08 -7.83
C SER A 60 -7.84 6.91 -7.42
N ASP A 61 -9.01 7.16 -6.83
CA ASP A 61 -9.99 6.16 -6.42
C ASP A 61 -11.04 5.92 -7.53
N PRO A 62 -11.49 4.67 -7.82
CA PRO A 62 -11.24 3.40 -7.11
C PRO A 62 -9.92 2.70 -7.50
N GLY A 63 -9.09 3.36 -8.30
CA GLY A 63 -7.78 2.86 -8.73
C GLY A 63 -7.83 1.57 -9.54
N ILE A 64 -6.67 0.92 -9.69
CA ILE A 64 -6.52 -0.30 -10.50
C ILE A 64 -7.06 -1.57 -9.82
N TYR A 65 -7.36 -1.52 -8.52
CA TYR A 65 -7.78 -2.69 -7.73
C TYR A 65 -9.29 -2.77 -7.51
N LYS A 66 -10.09 -1.92 -8.17
CA LYS A 66 -11.55 -1.85 -8.01
C LYS A 66 -12.27 -3.21 -8.15
N ASP A 67 -11.77 -4.08 -9.02
CA ASP A 67 -12.37 -5.39 -9.30
C ASP A 67 -11.78 -6.51 -8.42
N PHE A 68 -10.62 -6.26 -7.81
CA PHE A 68 -9.86 -7.21 -6.97
C PHE A 68 -10.06 -7.01 -5.48
N LEU A 69 -10.48 -5.83 -5.05
CA LEU A 69 -10.83 -5.49 -3.68
C LEU A 69 -12.32 -5.18 -3.61
N PRO A 70 -13.21 -6.18 -3.48
CA PRO A 70 -14.65 -5.99 -3.52
C PRO A 70 -15.22 -5.30 -2.26
N HIS A 71 -14.35 -4.83 -1.35
CA HIS A 71 -14.72 -4.35 -0.01
C HIS A 71 -13.80 -3.20 0.44
N LEU A 72 -13.97 -2.05 -0.19
CA LEU A 72 -13.97 -0.78 0.55
C LEU A 72 -15.41 -0.31 0.85
N ASP A 73 -16.39 -1.20 0.65
CA ASP A 73 -17.75 -1.06 1.16
C ASP A 73 -17.76 -1.39 2.67
N PRO A 74 -18.03 -0.40 3.55
CA PRO A 74 -18.06 -0.63 4.99
C PRO A 74 -19.14 -1.62 5.46
N ASN A 75 -20.09 -2.02 4.61
CA ASN A 75 -21.18 -2.93 4.96
C ASN A 75 -20.98 -4.38 4.53
N ARG A 76 -19.87 -4.75 3.87
CA ARG A 76 -19.65 -6.13 3.42
C ARG A 76 -18.55 -6.82 4.23
N ARG A 77 -18.83 -7.09 5.51
CA ARG A 77 -18.12 -8.11 6.29
C ARG A 77 -18.69 -9.49 5.94
N ARG A 78 -17.93 -10.31 5.22
CA ARG A 78 -18.06 -11.77 5.22
C ARG A 78 -16.67 -12.39 5.15
#